data_AF-A0A7V2JR03-F1
#
_entry.id   AF-A0A7V2JR03-F1
#
_cell.length_a   1.000
_cell.length_b   1.000
_cell.length_c   1.000
_cell.angle_alpha   90.00
_cell.angle_beta   90.00
_cell.angle_gamma   90.00
#
_symmetry.space_group_name_H-M   'P 1'
#
loop_
_entity.id
_entity.type
_entity.pdbx_description
1 polymer ?
#
loop_
_entity_poly.entity_id
_entity_poly.type
_entity_poly.pdbx_seq_one_letter_code
_entity_poly.pdbx_strand_id
1 'polypeptide(L)'
;MNWLRRSLTNKFILLLLGFLLLQTIQLSIGTFSLMHLGEESLLINEAGKQRMRLFLMQHSVHMAENSRLSAAGQERLVALIEEQDAVFARLRRHTANPSHGYLKKNLAVAQAHWENGIRPLLAAIRVSDAAGARAVSARLVTLIPQQLALVDRVVGDYQQNATDDAHDLAWFQGIMLGFTLLLGITGLVMARHIVTLPLRELTRGTRAIATGAYNQPVVIKSRDELGELGAAFNRMAGTIDEKTSRLDAFSQVAVAITSSLGQGQILQDIMRRGALLTGSKAACIAFYDQETTRFREWVTY
;
A
#
# COMPACT_ATOMS: atom_id res chain seq x y z
N MET A 1 9.10 -17.67 16.27
CA MET A 1 8.22 -17.47 15.09
C MET A 1 6.91 -18.27 15.15
N ASN A 2 6.32 -18.54 16.33
CA ASN A 2 5.09 -19.36 16.45
C ASN A 2 3.79 -18.54 16.63
N TRP A 3 3.89 -17.25 16.98
CA TRP A 3 2.75 -16.37 17.23
C TRP A 3 2.04 -15.92 15.93
N LEU A 4 2.79 -15.75 14.84
CA LEU A 4 2.25 -15.41 13.51
C LEU A 4 1.23 -16.41 12.97
N ARG A 5 1.38 -17.71 13.29
CA ARG A 5 0.46 -18.75 12.78
C ARG A 5 -0.85 -18.82 13.57
N ARG A 6 -0.90 -18.29 14.80
CA ARG A 6 -2.02 -18.47 15.74
C ARG A 6 -3.09 -17.39 15.68
N SER A 7 -2.81 -16.21 15.15
CA SER A 7 -3.80 -15.14 15.10
C SER A 7 -3.98 -14.61 13.69
N LEU A 8 -5.23 -14.56 13.25
CA LEU A 8 -5.69 -13.94 12.02
C LEU A 8 -5.32 -12.46 12.00
N THR A 9 -5.60 -11.76 13.09
CA THR A 9 -5.37 -10.32 13.25
C THR A 9 -3.91 -9.96 13.01
N ASN A 10 -2.98 -10.74 13.57
CA ASN A 10 -1.55 -10.48 13.40
C ASN A 10 -1.08 -10.62 11.96
N LYS A 11 -1.64 -11.56 11.20
CA LYS A 11 -1.32 -11.73 9.78
C LYS A 11 -1.72 -10.47 8.99
N PHE A 12 -2.90 -9.93 9.26
CA PHE A 12 -3.37 -8.68 8.63
C PHE A 12 -2.60 -7.45 9.09
N ILE A 13 -2.29 -7.33 10.39
CA ILE A 13 -1.48 -6.22 10.91
C ILE A 13 -0.11 -6.22 10.25
N LEU A 14 0.55 -7.37 10.11
CA LEU A 14 1.87 -7.44 9.45
C LEU A 14 1.80 -7.08 7.97
N LEU A 15 0.76 -7.53 7.27
CA LEU A 15 0.55 -7.16 5.87
C LEU A 15 0.31 -5.65 5.73
N LEU A 16 -0.50 -5.07 6.63
CA LEU A 16 -0.78 -3.63 6.66
C LEU A 16 0.48 -2.81 7.00
N LEU A 17 1.25 -3.23 8.01
CA LEU A 17 2.50 -2.57 8.37
C LEU A 17 3.52 -2.63 7.24
N GLY A 18 3.66 -3.79 6.60
CA GLY A 18 4.52 -3.94 5.43
C GLY A 18 4.08 -3.05 4.27
N PHE A 19 2.77 -2.98 4.00
CA PHE A 19 2.20 -2.09 3.00
C PHE A 19 2.46 -0.62 3.32
N LEU A 20 2.18 -0.18 4.55
CA LEU A 20 2.41 1.21 4.98
C LEU A 20 3.89 1.60 4.92
N LEU A 21 4.78 0.72 5.37
CA LEU A 21 6.23 0.95 5.31
C LEU A 21 6.72 1.06 3.86
N LEU A 22 6.18 0.24 2.96
CA LEU A 22 6.47 0.37 1.53
C LEU A 22 5.97 1.71 0.99
N GLN A 23 4.77 2.13 1.37
CA GLN A 23 4.18 3.42 0.95
C GLN A 23 4.97 4.62 1.47
N THR A 24 5.45 4.59 2.71
CA THR A 24 6.26 5.68 3.26
C THR A 24 7.60 5.78 2.53
N ILE A 25 8.28 4.65 2.29
CA ILE A 25 9.52 4.64 1.48
C ILE A 25 9.25 5.20 0.09
N GLN A 26 8.18 4.76 -0.55
CA GLN A 26 7.83 5.21 -1.90
C GLN A 26 7.55 6.72 -1.95
N LEU A 27 6.79 7.25 -0.98
CA LEU A 27 6.51 8.68 -0.88
C LEU A 27 7.78 9.48 -0.57
N SER A 28 8.64 9.01 0.33
CA SER A 28 9.91 9.67 0.66
C SER A 28 10.83 9.78 -0.55
N ILE A 29 10.90 8.74 -1.38
CA ILE A 29 11.71 8.76 -2.61
C ILE A 29 11.12 9.75 -3.61
N GLY A 30 9.79 9.75 -3.79
CA GLY A 30 9.12 10.69 -4.69
C GLY A 30 9.30 12.15 -4.26
N THR A 31 9.19 12.45 -2.96
CA THR A 31 9.41 13.81 -2.46
C THR A 31 10.87 14.24 -2.54
N PHE A 32 11.81 13.34 -2.25
CA PHE A 32 13.24 13.61 -2.40
C PHE A 32 13.61 13.93 -3.85
N SER A 33 13.04 13.21 -4.82
CA SER A 33 13.19 13.48 -6.26
C SER A 33 12.75 14.91 -6.62
N LEU A 34 11.58 15.32 -6.13
CA LEU A 34 11.04 16.66 -6.38
C LEU A 34 11.92 17.78 -5.80
N MET A 35 12.59 17.52 -4.68
CA MET A 35 13.52 18.50 -4.10
C MET A 35 14.81 18.64 -4.92
N HIS A 36 15.31 17.57 -5.54
CA HIS A 36 16.52 17.62 -6.37
C HIS A 36 16.31 18.40 -7.69
N LEU A 37 15.13 18.31 -8.30
CA LEU A 37 14.77 19.05 -9.53
C LEU A 37 14.90 20.58 -9.39
N GLY A 38 14.79 21.12 -8.17
CA GLY A 38 14.95 22.56 -7.92
C GLY A 38 16.36 23.08 -8.15
N GLU A 39 17.39 22.25 -7.89
CA GLU A 39 18.78 22.61 -8.11
C GLU A 39 19.10 22.67 -9.62
N GLU A 40 18.42 21.85 -10.42
CA GLU A 40 18.68 21.74 -11.85
C GLU A 40 18.33 22.99 -12.66
N SER A 41 17.26 23.66 -12.24
CA SER A 41 16.79 24.91 -12.84
C SER A 41 17.81 26.06 -12.70
N LEU A 42 18.61 26.05 -11.63
CA LEU A 42 19.54 27.13 -11.33
C LEU A 42 20.70 27.17 -12.33
N LEU A 43 21.29 26.02 -12.68
CA LEU A 43 22.38 25.92 -13.65
C LEU A 43 21.93 26.32 -15.06
N ILE A 44 20.75 25.84 -15.47
CA ILE A 44 20.18 26.16 -16.78
C ILE A 44 19.88 27.66 -16.88
N ASN A 45 19.29 28.25 -15.84
CA ASN A 45 18.99 29.68 -15.80
C ASN A 45 20.26 30.54 -15.79
N GLU A 46 21.27 30.16 -14.99
CA GLU A 46 22.54 30.90 -14.94
C GLU A 46 23.32 30.83 -16.25
N ALA A 47 23.25 29.72 -16.98
CA ALA A 47 23.84 29.63 -18.31
C ALA A 47 23.17 30.61 -19.31
N GLY A 48 21.84 30.72 -19.26
CA GLY A 48 21.10 31.71 -20.04
C GLY A 48 21.55 33.15 -19.73
N LYS A 49 21.68 33.49 -18.43
CA LYS A 49 22.18 34.80 -17.99
C LYS A 49 23.65 35.02 -18.37
N GLN A 50 24.48 33.99 -18.34
CA GLN A 50 25.88 34.08 -18.70
C GLN A 50 26.07 34.46 -20.17
N ARG A 51 25.28 33.87 -21.08
CA ARG A 51 25.29 34.25 -22.49
C ARG A 51 25.00 35.75 -22.66
N MET A 52 23.97 36.25 -21.98
CA MET A 52 23.62 37.68 -21.98
C MET A 52 24.76 38.54 -21.42
N ARG A 53 25.37 38.17 -20.28
CA ARG A 53 26.50 38.90 -19.68
C ARG A 53 27.69 39.00 -20.65
N LEU A 54 28.06 37.90 -21.31
CA LEU A 54 29.15 37.90 -22.28
C LEU A 54 28.87 38.84 -23.47
N PHE A 55 27.63 38.85 -23.97
CA PHE A 55 27.23 39.79 -25.02
C PHE A 55 27.28 41.25 -24.54
N LEU A 56 26.83 41.55 -23.32
CA LEU A 56 26.92 42.90 -22.75
C LEU A 56 28.37 43.36 -22.58
N MET A 57 29.26 42.47 -22.13
CA MET A 57 30.70 42.76 -22.04
C MET A 57 31.29 43.04 -23.43
N GLN A 58 30.98 42.20 -24.42
CA GLN A 58 31.43 42.39 -25.81
C GLN A 58 30.91 43.71 -26.39
N HIS A 59 29.66 44.07 -26.09
CA HIS A 59 29.08 45.35 -26.48
C HIS A 59 29.82 46.54 -25.85
N SER A 60 30.20 46.46 -24.57
CA SER A 60 31.02 47.49 -23.92
C SER A 60 32.38 47.66 -24.59
N VAL A 61 33.02 46.55 -25.01
CA VAL A 61 34.27 46.58 -25.78
C VAL A 61 34.07 47.26 -27.13
N HIS A 62 32.98 46.92 -27.83
CA HIS A 62 32.65 47.54 -29.11
C HIS A 62 32.35 49.05 -28.97
N MET A 63 31.71 49.46 -27.89
CA MET A 63 31.53 50.88 -27.57
C MET A 63 32.88 51.58 -27.32
N ALA A 64 33.83 50.93 -26.64
CA ALA A 64 35.16 51.47 -26.42
C ALA A 64 35.98 51.59 -27.73
N GLU A 65 35.88 50.60 -28.61
CA GLU A 65 36.49 50.60 -29.95
C GLU A 65 36.03 51.80 -30.80
N ASN A 66 34.77 52.22 -30.64
CA ASN A 66 34.19 53.36 -31.35
C ASN A 66 34.30 54.68 -30.58
N SER A 67 35.08 54.74 -29.49
CA SER A 67 35.20 55.91 -28.61
C SER A 67 33.86 56.39 -28.04
N ARG A 68 32.90 55.49 -27.85
CA ARG A 68 31.54 55.73 -27.33
C ARG A 68 31.32 55.19 -25.91
N LEU A 69 32.29 54.48 -25.34
CA LEU A 69 32.20 54.01 -23.97
C LEU A 69 32.26 55.22 -23.01
N SER A 70 31.29 55.35 -22.11
CA SER A 70 31.29 56.36 -21.04
C SER A 70 31.93 55.81 -19.76
N ALA A 71 32.27 56.69 -18.81
CA ALA A 71 32.73 56.28 -17.48
C ALA A 71 31.72 55.34 -16.79
N ALA A 72 30.43 55.67 -16.83
CA ALA A 72 29.36 54.81 -16.32
C ALA A 72 29.29 53.46 -17.08
N GLY A 73 29.57 53.46 -18.39
CA GLY A 73 29.67 52.23 -19.17
C GLY A 73 30.85 51.34 -18.74
N GLN A 74 31.99 51.95 -18.40
CA GLN A 74 33.15 51.24 -17.87
C GLN A 74 32.87 50.66 -16.47
N GLU A 75 32.22 51.42 -15.60
CA GLU A 75 31.78 50.90 -14.29
C GLU A 75 30.84 49.70 -14.41
N ARG A 76 29.88 49.75 -15.36
CA ARG A 76 29.02 48.61 -15.67
C ARG A 76 29.81 47.40 -16.18
N LEU A 77 30.82 47.61 -17.02
CA LEU A 77 31.69 46.53 -17.49
C LEU A 77 32.42 45.85 -16.32
N VAL A 78 32.97 46.64 -15.40
CA VAL A 78 33.62 46.11 -14.19
C VAL A 78 32.62 45.32 -13.34
N ALA A 79 31.42 45.85 -13.11
CA ALA A 79 30.38 45.14 -12.36
C ALA A 79 29.97 43.82 -13.03
N LEU A 80 29.89 43.77 -14.36
CA LEU A 80 29.61 42.54 -15.10
C LEU A 80 30.72 41.48 -14.92
N ILE A 81 31.99 41.90 -14.90
CA ILE A 81 33.14 41.02 -14.67
C ILE A 81 33.08 40.44 -13.26
N GLU A 82 32.86 41.29 -12.26
CA GLU A 82 32.76 40.88 -10.85
C GLU A 82 31.59 39.91 -10.61
N GLU A 83 30.43 40.19 -11.22
CA GLU A 83 29.29 39.28 -11.13
C GLU A 83 29.59 37.92 -11.79
N GLN A 84 30.34 37.91 -12.90
CA GLN A 84 30.75 36.67 -13.55
C GLN A 84 31.72 35.85 -12.67
N ASP A 85 32.65 36.52 -11.99
CA ASP A 85 33.54 35.89 -11.00
C ASP A 85 32.72 35.28 -9.84
N ALA A 86 31.74 36.03 -9.32
CA ALA A 86 30.86 35.58 -8.24
C ALA A 86 30.01 34.36 -8.63
N VAL A 87 29.56 34.26 -9.89
CA VAL A 87 28.80 33.12 -10.41
C VAL A 87 29.64 31.85 -10.38
N PHE A 88 30.87 31.89 -10.91
CA PHE A 88 31.75 30.72 -10.87
C PHE A 88 32.02 30.24 -9.43
N ALA A 89 32.15 31.18 -8.47
CA ALA A 89 32.28 30.84 -7.06
C ALA A 89 31.00 30.19 -6.46
N ARG A 90 29.80 30.64 -6.87
CA ARG A 90 28.52 30.01 -6.46
C ARG A 90 28.39 28.60 -7.05
N LEU A 91 28.70 28.43 -8.34
CA LEU A 91 28.64 27.13 -9.02
C LEU A 91 29.65 26.12 -8.45
N ARG A 92 30.87 26.58 -8.12
CA ARG A 92 31.89 25.72 -7.50
C ARG A 92 31.46 25.16 -6.14
N ARG A 93 30.70 25.93 -5.36
CA ARG A 93 30.13 25.46 -4.08
C ARG A 93 29.07 24.38 -4.29
N HIS A 94 28.22 24.52 -5.31
CA HIS A 94 27.19 23.52 -5.64
C HIS A 94 27.81 22.22 -6.15
N THR A 95 28.87 22.31 -6.96
CA THR A 95 29.59 21.13 -7.51
C THR A 95 30.55 20.47 -6.53
N ALA A 96 30.52 20.84 -5.23
CA ALA A 96 31.38 20.24 -4.21
C ALA A 96 30.95 18.82 -3.79
N ASN A 97 29.72 18.41 -4.15
CA ASN A 97 29.20 17.07 -3.89
C ASN A 97 29.96 16.01 -4.72
N PRO A 98 30.49 14.93 -4.11
CA PRO A 98 31.28 13.89 -4.79
C PRO A 98 30.62 13.24 -6.02
N SER A 99 29.28 13.19 -6.06
CA SER A 99 28.53 12.63 -7.20
C SER A 99 28.71 13.41 -8.52
N HIS A 100 29.15 14.67 -8.46
CA HIS A 100 29.26 15.57 -9.62
C HIS A 100 30.71 15.78 -10.09
N GLY A 101 31.57 14.78 -9.95
CA GLY A 101 33.01 14.89 -10.27
C GLY A 101 33.32 15.35 -11.71
N TYR A 102 32.51 14.94 -12.68
CA TYR A 102 32.62 15.36 -14.09
C TYR A 102 32.24 16.84 -14.26
N LEU A 103 31.16 17.28 -13.61
CA LEU A 103 30.67 18.65 -13.64
C LEU A 103 31.71 19.61 -13.04
N LYS A 104 32.32 19.20 -11.92
CA LYS A 104 33.42 19.93 -11.28
C LYS A 104 34.61 20.12 -12.22
N LYS A 105 34.98 19.09 -12.99
CA LYS A 105 36.07 19.16 -13.97
C LYS A 105 35.74 20.15 -15.10
N ASN A 106 34.57 20.04 -15.71
CA ASN A 106 34.20 20.90 -16.84
C ASN A 106 33.97 22.35 -16.40
N LEU A 107 33.41 22.57 -15.22
CA LEU A 107 33.32 23.90 -14.60
C LEU A 107 34.71 24.50 -14.36
N ALA A 108 35.68 23.72 -13.87
CA ALA A 108 37.04 24.19 -13.66
C ALA A 108 37.73 24.60 -14.97
N VAL A 109 37.48 23.88 -16.07
CA VAL A 109 38.00 24.25 -17.40
C VAL A 109 37.37 25.56 -17.88
N ALA A 110 36.04 25.71 -17.75
CA ALA A 110 35.34 26.93 -18.13
C ALA A 110 35.78 28.14 -17.29
N GLN A 111 36.02 27.94 -15.99
CA GLN A 111 36.55 28.96 -15.08
C GLN A 111 37.97 29.36 -15.46
N ALA A 112 38.86 28.39 -15.72
CA ALA A 112 40.24 28.65 -16.09
C ALA A 112 40.34 29.41 -17.42
N HIS A 113 39.49 29.10 -18.40
CA HIS A 113 39.44 29.82 -19.68
C HIS A 113 38.97 31.28 -19.49
N TRP A 114 37.99 31.52 -18.61
CA TRP A 114 37.56 32.87 -18.24
C TRP A 114 38.68 33.66 -17.54
N GLU A 115 39.25 33.11 -16.46
CA GLU A 115 40.22 33.78 -15.59
C GLU A 115 41.53 34.11 -16.31
N ASN A 116 42.02 33.19 -17.15
CA ASN A 116 43.32 33.35 -17.81
C ASN A 116 43.21 33.96 -19.22
N GLY A 117 42.03 33.89 -19.85
CA GLY A 117 41.82 34.35 -21.22
C GLY A 117 41.03 35.66 -21.31
N ILE A 118 39.75 35.61 -20.95
CA ILE A 118 38.81 36.71 -21.23
C ILE A 118 38.89 37.83 -20.19
N ARG A 119 38.91 37.47 -18.91
CA ARG A 119 38.91 38.41 -17.78
C ARG A 119 40.03 39.47 -17.86
N PRO A 120 41.32 39.12 -18.06
CA PRO A 120 42.39 40.12 -18.10
C PRO A 120 42.24 41.07 -19.29
N LEU A 121 41.72 40.60 -20.42
CA LEU A 121 41.49 41.43 -21.61
C LEU A 121 40.36 42.44 -21.36
N LEU A 122 39.26 42.02 -20.73
CA LEU A 122 38.16 42.92 -20.38
C LEU A 122 38.57 43.94 -19.31
N ALA A 123 39.34 43.53 -18.31
CA ALA A 123 39.82 44.41 -17.23
C ALA A 123 40.78 45.51 -17.72
N ALA A 124 41.46 45.27 -18.86
CA ALA A 124 42.37 46.23 -19.48
C ALA A 124 41.65 47.35 -20.26
N ILE A 125 40.34 47.24 -20.53
CA ILE A 125 39.57 48.25 -21.27
C ILE A 125 39.48 49.57 -20.50
N ARG A 126 39.63 50.69 -21.21
CA ARG A 126 39.53 52.06 -20.70
C ARG A 126 38.71 52.94 -21.64
N VAL A 127 37.98 53.92 -21.09
CA VAL A 127 37.15 54.92 -21.84
C VAL A 127 37.91 55.56 -23.01
N SER A 128 39.20 55.86 -22.84
CA SER A 128 40.00 56.65 -23.79
C SER A 128 40.98 55.81 -24.63
N ASP A 129 40.84 54.48 -24.65
CA ASP A 129 41.76 53.59 -25.37
C ASP A 129 41.06 52.78 -26.48
N ALA A 130 40.71 53.47 -27.57
CA ALA A 130 40.06 52.85 -28.73
C ALA A 130 40.97 51.87 -29.50
N ALA A 131 42.29 52.05 -29.44
CA ALA A 131 43.26 51.15 -30.08
C ALA A 131 43.39 49.84 -29.30
N GLY A 132 43.51 49.91 -27.96
CA GLY A 132 43.49 48.74 -27.09
C GLY A 132 42.16 48.00 -27.15
N ALA A 133 41.04 48.73 -27.18
CA ALA A 133 39.71 48.13 -27.34
C ALA A 133 39.56 47.34 -28.65
N ARG A 134 40.12 47.83 -29.77
CA ARG A 134 40.16 47.08 -31.05
C ARG A 134 40.96 45.78 -30.94
N ALA A 135 42.14 45.82 -30.31
CA ALA A 135 42.96 44.64 -30.12
C ALA A 135 42.28 43.59 -29.22
N VAL A 136 41.56 44.03 -28.18
CA VAL A 136 40.74 43.16 -27.32
C VAL A 136 39.56 42.59 -28.10
N SER A 137 38.82 43.43 -28.84
CA SER A 137 37.68 43.03 -29.69
C SER A 137 38.06 41.89 -30.64
N ALA A 138 39.19 42.02 -31.36
CA ALA A 138 39.68 40.99 -32.27
C ALA A 138 39.97 39.64 -31.58
N ARG A 139 40.46 39.65 -30.33
CA ARG A 139 40.67 38.41 -29.55
C ARG A 139 39.36 37.81 -29.06
N LEU A 140 38.42 38.64 -28.59
CA LEU A 140 37.14 38.20 -28.04
C LEU A 140 36.26 37.48 -29.07
N VAL A 141 36.36 37.83 -30.36
CA VAL A 141 35.67 37.11 -31.45
C VAL A 141 35.97 35.61 -31.43
N THR A 142 37.15 35.20 -30.97
CA THR A 142 37.53 33.79 -30.85
C THR A 142 37.29 33.21 -29.46
N LEU A 143 37.55 33.99 -28.40
CA LEU A 143 37.47 33.51 -27.02
C LEU A 143 36.02 33.37 -26.52
N ILE A 144 35.12 34.28 -26.89
CA ILE A 144 33.73 34.24 -26.41
C ILE A 144 33.00 32.98 -26.92
N PRO A 145 33.08 32.60 -28.21
CA PRO A 145 32.49 31.33 -28.67
C PRO A 145 33.06 30.09 -27.97
N GLN A 146 34.37 30.06 -27.71
CA GLN A 146 35.00 28.96 -26.97
C GLN A 146 34.50 28.89 -25.52
N GLN A 147 34.39 30.04 -24.85
CA GLN A 147 33.81 30.11 -23.52
C GLN A 147 32.36 29.62 -23.51
N LEU A 148 31.58 30.01 -24.51
CA LEU A 148 30.18 29.60 -24.61
C LEU A 148 30.06 28.08 -24.80
N ALA A 149 30.90 27.48 -25.64
CA ALA A 149 30.94 26.03 -25.84
C ALA A 149 31.35 25.28 -24.57
N LEU A 150 32.27 25.81 -23.75
CA LEU A 150 32.64 25.23 -22.46
C LEU A 150 31.48 25.26 -21.47
N VAL A 151 30.73 26.36 -21.43
CA VAL A 151 29.54 26.52 -20.57
C VAL A 151 28.40 25.62 -21.03
N ASP A 152 28.14 25.58 -22.34
CA ASP A 152 27.11 24.73 -22.95
C ASP A 152 27.43 23.24 -22.67
N ARG A 153 28.71 22.84 -22.62
CA ARG A 153 29.11 21.49 -22.20
C ARG A 153 28.78 21.23 -20.72
N VAL A 154 29.08 22.17 -19.83
CA VAL A 154 28.73 22.03 -18.39
C VAL A 154 27.23 21.85 -18.21
N VAL A 155 26.42 22.63 -18.93
CA VAL A 155 24.96 22.55 -18.87
C VAL A 155 24.45 21.26 -19.51
N GLY A 156 24.98 20.87 -20.66
CA GLY A 156 24.58 19.66 -21.37
C GLY A 156 24.87 18.40 -20.55
N ASP A 157 26.08 18.28 -20.00
CA ASP A 157 26.44 17.16 -19.13
C ASP A 157 25.55 17.12 -17.88
N TYR A 158 25.21 18.28 -17.33
CA TYR A 158 24.31 18.35 -16.19
C TYR A 158 22.90 17.88 -16.54
N GLN A 159 22.34 18.39 -17.65
CA GLN A 159 21.01 18.01 -18.14
C GLN A 159 20.91 16.51 -18.45
N GLN A 160 21.93 15.96 -19.11
CA GLN A 160 21.93 14.55 -19.49
C GLN A 160 21.98 13.63 -18.25
N ASN A 161 22.84 13.94 -17.27
CA ASN A 161 22.90 13.13 -16.06
C ASN A 161 21.64 13.29 -15.19
N ALA A 162 21.08 14.50 -15.11
CA ALA A 162 19.80 14.72 -14.45
C ALA A 162 18.67 13.89 -15.09
N THR A 163 18.63 13.78 -16.42
CA THR A 163 17.63 12.95 -17.10
C THR A 163 17.84 11.45 -16.86
N ASP A 164 19.09 10.99 -16.79
CA ASP A 164 19.40 9.59 -16.54
C ASP A 164 19.05 9.20 -15.08
N ASP A 165 19.40 10.06 -14.11
CA ASP A 165 19.04 9.89 -12.70
C ASP A 165 17.50 9.85 -12.51
N ALA A 166 16.78 10.72 -13.22
CA ALA A 166 15.31 10.73 -13.19
C ALA A 166 14.72 9.44 -13.78
N HIS A 167 15.32 8.88 -14.83
CA HIS A 167 14.87 7.65 -15.47
C HIS A 167 15.09 6.42 -14.57
N ASP A 168 16.25 6.32 -13.93
CA ASP A 168 16.58 5.26 -12.98
C ASP A 168 15.64 5.31 -11.77
N LEU A 169 15.36 6.51 -11.27
CA LEU A 169 14.42 6.70 -10.17
C LEU A 169 12.99 6.34 -10.57
N ALA A 170 12.57 6.70 -11.79
CA ALA A 170 11.26 6.34 -12.33
C ALA A 170 11.10 4.82 -12.48
N TRP A 171 12.13 4.12 -12.98
CA TRP A 171 12.14 2.66 -13.05
C TRP A 171 12.06 2.02 -11.67
N PHE A 172 12.85 2.51 -10.71
CA PHE A 172 12.80 2.05 -9.33
C PHE A 172 11.39 2.27 -8.72
N GLN A 173 10.78 3.42 -8.97
CA GLN A 173 9.42 3.74 -8.52
C GLN A 173 8.38 2.82 -9.19
N GLY A 174 8.56 2.49 -10.47
CA GLY A 174 7.74 1.49 -11.18
C GLY A 174 7.82 0.10 -10.54
N ILE A 175 9.02 -0.34 -10.15
CA ILE A 175 9.22 -1.62 -9.44
C ILE A 175 8.53 -1.58 -8.06
N MET A 176 8.66 -0.49 -7.30
CA MET A 176 8.00 -0.33 -6.01
C MET A 176 6.47 -0.31 -6.12
N LEU A 177 5.93 0.31 -7.18
CA LEU A 177 4.50 0.23 -7.51
C LEU A 177 4.07 -1.21 -7.80
N GLY A 178 4.88 -1.97 -8.54
CA GLY A 178 4.67 -3.40 -8.78
C GLY A 178 4.58 -4.20 -7.48
N PHE A 179 5.49 -3.98 -6.53
CA PHE A 179 5.45 -4.60 -5.20
C PHE A 179 4.22 -4.19 -4.39
N THR A 180 3.80 -2.93 -4.48
CA THR A 180 2.58 -2.42 -3.83
C THR A 180 1.34 -3.14 -4.35
N LEU A 181 1.22 -3.27 -5.67
CA LEU A 181 0.11 -4.02 -6.29
C LEU A 181 0.14 -5.50 -5.88
N LEU A 182 1.32 -6.12 -5.88
CA LEU A 182 1.49 -7.51 -5.46
C LEU A 182 1.06 -7.73 -3.99
N LEU A 183 1.46 -6.85 -3.07
CA LEU A 183 1.04 -6.88 -1.68
C LEU A 183 -0.47 -6.69 -1.54
N GLY A 184 -1.06 -5.74 -2.29
CA GLY A 184 -2.50 -5.51 -2.30
C GLY A 184 -3.29 -6.74 -2.78
N ILE A 185 -2.87 -7.35 -3.89
CA ILE A 185 -3.47 -8.59 -4.42
C ILE A 185 -3.32 -9.72 -3.40
N THR A 186 -2.17 -9.85 -2.77
CA THR A 186 -1.93 -10.85 -1.71
C THR A 186 -2.91 -10.65 -0.56
N GLY A 187 -3.12 -9.42 -0.11
CA GLY A 187 -4.08 -9.08 0.94
C GLY A 187 -5.53 -9.46 0.56
N LEU A 188 -5.95 -9.17 -0.68
CA LEU A 188 -7.26 -9.56 -1.22
C LEU A 188 -7.46 -11.08 -1.27
N VAL A 189 -6.49 -11.82 -1.78
CA VAL A 189 -6.50 -13.29 -1.82
C VAL A 189 -6.57 -13.85 -0.40
N MET A 190 -5.78 -13.29 0.51
CA MET A 190 -5.76 -13.70 1.91
C MET A 190 -7.10 -13.45 2.61
N ALA A 191 -7.71 -12.28 2.40
CA ALA A 191 -9.04 -11.97 2.92
C ALA A 191 -10.10 -12.96 2.40
N ARG A 192 -10.08 -13.26 1.10
CA ARG A 192 -11.01 -14.22 0.50
C ARG A 192 -10.86 -15.63 1.11
N HIS A 193 -9.64 -16.16 1.14
CA HIS A 193 -9.41 -17.56 1.51
C HIS A 193 -9.34 -17.82 3.01
N ILE A 194 -8.82 -16.88 3.78
CA ILE A 194 -8.67 -17.05 5.23
C ILE A 194 -9.93 -16.59 5.97
N VAL A 195 -10.65 -15.58 5.48
CA VAL A 195 -11.81 -15.01 6.19
C VAL A 195 -13.13 -15.33 5.49
N THR A 196 -13.30 -14.87 4.24
CA THR A 196 -14.61 -14.92 3.58
C THR A 196 -15.12 -16.34 3.34
N LEU A 197 -14.25 -17.26 2.89
CA LEU A 197 -14.64 -18.64 2.64
C LEU A 197 -15.02 -19.40 3.92
N PRO A 198 -14.20 -19.43 5.01
CA PRO A 198 -14.59 -20.08 6.25
C PRO A 198 -15.87 -19.51 6.89
N LEU A 199 -16.08 -18.19 6.82
CA LEU A 199 -17.32 -17.58 7.31
C LEU A 199 -18.54 -18.02 6.49
N ARG A 200 -18.40 -18.17 5.17
CA ARG A 200 -19.47 -18.72 4.32
C ARG A 200 -19.79 -20.17 4.69
N GLU A 201 -18.78 -20.99 4.95
CA GLU A 201 -18.97 -22.37 5.39
C GLU A 201 -19.66 -22.46 6.76
N LEU A 202 -19.27 -21.62 7.73
CA LEU A 202 -19.98 -21.51 9.01
C LEU A 202 -21.43 -21.06 8.81
N THR A 203 -21.67 -20.07 7.95
CA THR A 203 -23.03 -19.59 7.66
C THR A 203 -23.89 -20.70 7.06
N ARG A 204 -23.32 -21.52 6.16
CA ARG A 204 -24.00 -22.70 5.60
C ARG A 204 -24.30 -23.73 6.68
N GLY A 205 -23.33 -24.06 7.53
CA GLY A 205 -23.52 -24.98 8.66
C GLY A 205 -24.64 -24.52 9.59
N THR A 206 -24.66 -23.24 9.97
CA THR A 206 -25.71 -22.69 10.84
C THR A 206 -27.10 -22.81 10.21
N ARG A 207 -27.22 -22.59 8.89
CA ARG A 207 -28.50 -22.81 8.17
C ARG A 207 -28.91 -24.28 8.16
N ALA A 208 -27.97 -25.21 8.01
CA ALA A 208 -28.25 -26.65 8.07
C ALA A 208 -28.76 -27.09 9.45
N ILE A 209 -28.16 -26.59 10.53
CA ILE A 209 -28.64 -26.82 11.90
C ILE A 209 -30.06 -26.28 12.09
N ALA A 210 -30.36 -25.11 11.53
CA ALA A 210 -31.71 -24.52 11.61
C ALA A 210 -32.79 -25.37 10.92
N THR A 211 -32.41 -26.19 9.94
CA THR A 211 -33.32 -27.14 9.26
C THR A 211 -33.30 -28.54 9.88
N GLY A 212 -32.65 -28.73 11.04
CA GLY A 212 -32.55 -30.03 11.73
C GLY A 212 -31.45 -30.96 11.22
N ALA A 213 -30.60 -30.51 10.30
CA ALA A 213 -29.50 -31.31 9.74
C ALA A 213 -28.22 -31.14 10.58
N TYR A 214 -28.15 -31.83 11.73
CA TYR A 214 -27.05 -31.68 12.69
C TYR A 214 -25.78 -32.46 12.32
N ASN A 215 -25.89 -33.49 11.47
CA ASN A 215 -24.79 -34.40 11.13
C ASN A 215 -23.87 -33.90 9.99
N GLN A 216 -23.74 -32.58 9.81
CA GLN A 216 -22.88 -31.97 8.79
C GLN A 216 -21.79 -31.11 9.44
N PRO A 217 -20.57 -31.65 9.65
CA PRO A 217 -19.49 -30.91 10.28
C PRO A 217 -18.88 -29.87 9.35
N VAL A 218 -18.61 -28.67 9.87
CA VAL A 218 -17.91 -27.61 9.15
C VAL A 218 -16.40 -27.80 9.31
N VAL A 219 -15.67 -27.94 8.20
CA VAL A 219 -14.21 -28.19 8.23
C VAL A 219 -13.44 -26.91 7.90
N ILE A 220 -12.91 -26.25 8.94
CA ILE A 220 -12.03 -25.08 8.79
C ILE A 220 -10.59 -25.51 9.03
N LYS A 221 -9.78 -25.55 7.96
CA LYS A 221 -8.36 -25.89 8.02
C LYS A 221 -7.51 -24.67 8.43
N SER A 222 -7.78 -24.11 9.60
CA SER A 222 -6.98 -23.01 10.18
C SER A 222 -6.63 -23.29 11.64
N ARG A 223 -5.52 -22.70 12.10
CA ARG A 223 -5.04 -22.79 13.50
C ARG A 223 -5.18 -21.47 14.26
N ASP A 224 -6.02 -20.58 13.73
CA ASP A 224 -6.33 -19.26 14.29
C ASP A 224 -7.77 -19.20 14.81
N GLU A 225 -8.24 -18.00 15.14
CA GLU A 225 -9.54 -17.75 15.78
C GLU A 225 -10.71 -18.34 14.96
N LEU A 226 -10.60 -18.39 13.63
CA LEU A 226 -11.62 -19.01 12.78
C LEU A 226 -11.61 -20.54 12.88
N GLY A 227 -10.45 -21.15 13.07
CA GLY A 227 -10.35 -22.60 13.33
C GLY A 227 -10.96 -22.96 14.69
N GLU A 228 -10.70 -22.14 15.70
CA GLU A 228 -11.32 -22.29 17.03
C GLU A 228 -12.84 -22.13 16.96
N LEU A 229 -13.33 -21.14 16.21
CA LEU A 229 -14.77 -20.94 15.98
C LEU A 229 -15.42 -22.14 15.27
N GLY A 230 -14.76 -22.71 14.25
CA GLY A 230 -15.22 -23.94 13.58
C GLY A 230 -15.31 -25.13 14.53
N ALA A 231 -14.30 -25.31 15.39
CA ALA A 231 -14.30 -26.38 16.39
C ALA A 231 -15.40 -26.19 17.44
N ALA A 232 -15.63 -24.95 17.90
CA ALA A 232 -16.71 -24.64 18.83
C ALA A 232 -18.09 -24.88 18.20
N PHE A 233 -18.28 -24.48 16.94
CA PHE A 233 -19.50 -24.73 16.17
C PHE A 233 -19.82 -26.22 16.07
N ASN A 234 -18.84 -27.06 15.71
CA ASN A 234 -19.06 -28.51 15.59
C ASN A 234 -19.39 -29.18 16.93
N ARG A 235 -18.78 -28.74 18.05
CA ARG A 235 -19.14 -29.24 19.39
C ARG A 235 -20.59 -28.91 19.76
N MET A 236 -21.03 -27.69 19.44
CA MET A 236 -22.42 -27.28 19.65
C MET A 236 -23.37 -28.13 18.80
N ALA A 237 -23.07 -28.33 17.51
CA ALA A 237 -23.86 -29.14 16.60
C ALA A 237 -24.04 -30.58 17.11
N GLY A 238 -22.94 -31.23 17.53
CA GLY A 238 -23.00 -32.59 18.09
C GLY A 238 -23.76 -32.68 19.41
N THR A 239 -23.67 -31.64 20.27
CA THR A 239 -24.45 -31.60 21.52
C THR A 239 -25.96 -31.47 21.24
N ILE A 240 -26.34 -30.70 20.21
CA ILE A 240 -27.74 -30.58 19.79
C ILE A 240 -28.22 -31.91 19.23
N ASP A 241 -27.46 -32.55 18.34
CA ASP A 241 -27.78 -33.85 17.75
C ASP A 241 -28.02 -34.94 18.81
N GLU A 242 -27.12 -35.02 19.79
CA GLU A 242 -27.24 -35.96 20.91
C GLU A 242 -28.49 -35.69 21.76
N LYS A 243 -28.77 -34.42 22.08
CA LYS A 243 -29.96 -34.06 22.85
C LYS A 243 -31.26 -34.35 22.10
N THR A 244 -31.33 -34.03 20.81
CA THR A 244 -32.49 -34.31 19.97
C THR A 244 -32.72 -35.82 19.85
N SER A 245 -31.66 -36.59 19.60
CA SER A 245 -31.73 -38.06 19.53
C SER A 245 -32.22 -38.69 20.85
N ARG A 246 -31.80 -38.15 22.00
CA ARG A 246 -32.30 -38.59 23.31
C ARG A 246 -33.79 -38.26 23.48
N LEU A 247 -34.24 -37.06 23.09
CA LEU A 247 -35.65 -36.69 23.15
C LEU A 247 -36.52 -37.58 22.26
N ASP A 248 -36.06 -37.88 21.05
CA ASP A 248 -36.77 -38.78 20.12
C ASP A 248 -36.86 -40.21 20.69
N ALA A 249 -35.79 -40.72 21.30
CA ALA A 249 -35.81 -42.02 21.97
C ALA A 249 -36.77 -42.04 23.18
N PHE A 250 -36.77 -40.98 24.00
CA PHE A 250 -37.73 -40.84 25.11
C PHE A 250 -39.18 -40.78 24.59
N SER A 251 -39.42 -40.05 23.50
CA SER A 251 -40.75 -39.96 22.87
C SER A 251 -41.21 -41.34 22.38
N GLN A 252 -40.34 -42.11 21.72
CA GLN A 252 -40.65 -43.47 21.28
C GLN A 252 -40.95 -44.42 22.44
N VAL A 253 -40.18 -44.36 23.52
CA VAL A 253 -40.43 -45.16 24.73
C VAL A 253 -41.76 -44.75 25.37
N ALA A 254 -42.05 -43.45 25.49
CA ALA A 254 -43.30 -42.97 26.03
C ALA A 254 -44.50 -43.47 25.19
N VAL A 255 -44.42 -43.35 23.86
CA VAL A 255 -45.44 -43.89 22.93
C VAL A 255 -45.58 -45.41 23.09
N ALA A 256 -44.49 -46.16 23.13
CA ALA A 256 -44.52 -47.61 23.31
C ALA A 256 -45.13 -48.03 24.65
N ILE A 257 -44.88 -47.31 25.75
CA ILE A 257 -45.50 -47.56 27.06
C ILE A 257 -47.01 -47.26 26.99
N THR A 258 -47.41 -46.12 26.43
CA THR A 258 -48.82 -45.76 26.27
C THR A 258 -49.57 -46.74 25.35
N SER A 259 -48.91 -47.30 24.33
CA SER A 259 -49.50 -48.31 23.44
C SER A 259 -49.46 -49.74 23.99
N SER A 260 -48.48 -50.09 24.83
CA SER A 260 -48.29 -51.45 25.39
C SER A 260 -49.08 -51.72 26.66
N LEU A 261 -49.51 -50.68 27.38
CA LEU A 261 -50.62 -50.81 28.32
C LEU A 261 -51.92 -50.97 27.53
N GLY A 262 -52.05 -52.13 26.87
CA GLY A 262 -53.27 -52.51 26.19
C GLY A 262 -54.42 -52.34 27.18
N GLN A 263 -55.45 -51.61 26.78
CA GLN A 263 -56.62 -51.28 27.60
C GLN A 263 -57.18 -52.53 28.34
N GLY A 264 -57.06 -53.72 27.72
CA GLY A 264 -57.42 -55.01 28.33
C GLY A 264 -56.53 -55.47 29.50
N GLN A 265 -55.22 -55.20 29.50
CA GLN A 265 -54.33 -55.55 30.63
C GLN A 265 -54.58 -54.69 31.86
N ILE A 266 -54.84 -53.38 31.67
CA ILE A 266 -55.24 -52.49 32.77
C ILE A 266 -56.57 -52.99 33.37
N LEU A 267 -57.54 -53.32 32.52
CA LEU A 267 -58.84 -53.78 32.95
C LEU A 267 -58.76 -55.13 33.71
N GLN A 268 -57.92 -56.04 33.23
CA GLN A 268 -57.66 -57.33 33.89
C GLN A 268 -56.97 -57.17 35.26
N ASP A 269 -55.98 -56.28 35.42
CA ASP A 269 -55.33 -56.09 36.72
C ASP A 269 -56.28 -55.43 37.74
N ILE A 270 -57.11 -54.48 37.30
CA ILE A 270 -58.17 -53.89 38.13
C ILE A 270 -59.15 -54.97 38.59
N MET A 271 -59.63 -55.82 37.68
CA MET A 271 -60.56 -56.90 38.00
C MET A 271 -59.97 -57.92 38.97
N ARG A 272 -58.72 -58.33 38.72
CA ARG A 272 -58.00 -59.28 39.58
C ARG A 272 -57.82 -58.76 40.99
N ARG A 273 -57.43 -57.50 41.15
CA ARG A 273 -57.28 -56.86 42.47
C ARG A 273 -58.63 -56.65 43.15
N GLY A 274 -59.66 -56.26 42.41
CA GLY A 274 -61.03 -56.12 42.92
C GLY A 274 -61.60 -57.45 43.45
N ALA A 275 -61.38 -58.54 42.72
CA ALA A 275 -61.80 -59.88 43.15
C ALA A 275 -61.08 -60.31 44.45
N LEU A 276 -59.77 -60.05 44.56
CA LEU A 276 -58.99 -60.33 45.77
C LEU A 276 -59.44 -59.51 46.99
N LEU A 277 -59.76 -58.23 46.81
CA LEU A 277 -60.18 -57.35 47.91
C LEU A 277 -61.59 -57.65 48.42
N THR A 278 -62.47 -58.13 47.55
CA THR A 278 -63.87 -58.44 47.88
C THR A 278 -64.10 -59.90 48.27
N GLY A 279 -63.10 -60.77 48.07
CA GLY A 279 -63.24 -62.22 48.25
C GLY A 279 -64.15 -62.88 47.20
N SER A 280 -64.42 -62.19 46.09
CA SER A 280 -65.31 -62.67 45.03
C SER A 280 -64.61 -63.72 44.16
N LYS A 281 -65.33 -64.78 43.78
CA LYS A 281 -64.80 -65.86 42.93
C LYS A 281 -64.82 -65.55 41.42
N ALA A 282 -65.52 -64.48 41.03
CA ALA A 282 -65.59 -64.00 39.66
C ALA A 282 -65.84 -62.49 39.66
N ALA A 283 -65.33 -61.79 38.64
CA ALA A 283 -65.59 -60.38 38.40
C ALA A 283 -65.88 -60.14 36.92
N CYS A 284 -66.71 -59.13 36.62
CA CYS A 284 -67.04 -58.73 35.26
C CYS A 284 -67.09 -57.21 35.16
N ILE A 285 -66.48 -56.66 34.11
CA ILE A 285 -66.67 -55.27 33.70
C ILE A 285 -67.36 -55.31 32.34
N ALA A 286 -68.55 -54.73 32.26
CA ALA A 286 -69.32 -54.60 31.03
C ALA A 286 -69.35 -53.14 30.56
N PHE A 287 -69.08 -52.94 29.28
CA PHE A 287 -69.13 -51.63 28.63
C PHE A 287 -70.55 -51.38 28.12
N TYR A 288 -71.25 -50.45 28.77
CA TYR A 288 -72.59 -50.03 28.39
C TYR A 288 -72.53 -48.88 27.39
N ASP A 289 -73.21 -49.03 26.27
CA ASP A 289 -73.41 -47.95 25.31
C ASP A 289 -74.76 -47.26 25.55
N GLN A 290 -74.70 -45.98 25.89
CA GLN A 290 -75.88 -45.15 26.17
C GLN A 290 -76.72 -44.86 24.94
N GLU A 291 -76.13 -44.84 23.73
CA GLU A 291 -76.87 -44.52 22.50
C GLU A 291 -77.73 -45.70 22.02
N THR A 292 -77.19 -46.92 22.08
CA THR A 292 -77.92 -48.14 21.68
C THR A 292 -78.65 -48.82 22.84
N THR A 293 -78.51 -48.30 24.07
CA THR A 293 -79.07 -48.86 25.32
C THR A 293 -78.72 -50.34 25.54
N ARG A 294 -77.52 -50.76 25.12
CA ARG A 294 -77.07 -52.16 25.18
C ARG A 294 -75.63 -52.24 25.67
N PHE A 295 -75.31 -53.35 26.33
CA PHE A 295 -73.94 -53.73 26.59
C PHE A 295 -73.31 -54.22 25.29
N ARG A 296 -72.17 -53.64 24.92
CA ARG A 296 -71.47 -53.97 23.66
C ARG A 296 -70.39 -55.02 23.87
N GLU A 297 -69.62 -54.88 24.95
CA GLU A 297 -68.51 -55.78 25.27
C GLU A 297 -68.45 -55.99 26.78
N TRP A 298 -67.95 -57.14 27.21
CA TRP A 298 -67.66 -57.39 28.61
C TRP A 298 -66.40 -58.25 28.74
N VAL A 299 -65.65 -57.99 29.80
CA VAL A 299 -64.46 -58.76 30.16
C VAL A 299 -64.74 -59.42 31.49
N THR A 300 -64.45 -60.72 31.60
CA THR A 300 -64.63 -61.52 32.82
C THR A 300 -63.27 -61.96 33.37
N TYR A 301 -63.19 -62.07 34.70
CA TYR A 301 -62.06 -62.62 35.47
C TYR A 301 -62.56 -63.70 36.42
#